data_AF-A0A3A0DZI2-F1
#
_entry.id   AF-A0A3A0DZI2-F1
#
_cell.length_a   1.000
_cell.length_b   1.000
_cell.length_c   1.000
_cell.angle_alpha   90.00
_cell.angle_beta   90.00
_cell.angle_gamma   90.00
#
_symmetry.space_group_name_H-M   'P 1'
#
loop_
_entity.id
_entity.type
_entity.pdbx_description
1 polymer ?
#
loop_
_entity_poly.entity_id
_entity_poly.type
_entity_poly.pdbx_seq_one_letter_code
_entity_poly.pdbx_strand_id
1 'polypeptide(L)'
;MATRAKTERYDKRNGTAIRAIREAHGLKQPDVPGITDRQLRRVELGQQSATKGTLEALAKAHSLSLEEHVERVAKAVRAVA
;
A
#
# COMPACT_ATOMS: atom_id res chain seq x y z
N MET A 1 27.00 -0.81 -0.57
CA MET A 1 26.19 -0.17 0.50
C MET A 1 25.24 0.86 -0.12
N ALA A 2 24.25 0.44 -0.91
CA ALA A 2 23.23 1.31 -1.54
C ALA A 2 21.79 0.82 -1.23
N THR A 3 21.61 0.24 -0.04
CA THR A 3 20.49 -0.67 0.24
C THR A 3 19.38 -0.06 1.08
N ARG A 4 19.66 0.94 1.93
CA ARG A 4 18.64 1.47 2.86
C ARG A 4 17.84 2.64 2.30
N ALA A 5 18.52 3.69 1.82
CA ALA A 5 17.84 4.87 1.27
C ALA A 5 16.99 4.57 0.03
N LYS A 6 17.44 3.62 -0.81
CA LYS A 6 16.69 3.17 -1.99
C LYS A 6 15.39 2.47 -1.58
N THR A 7 15.44 1.62 -0.55
CA THR A 7 14.27 0.94 0.01
C THR A 7 13.32 1.91 0.69
N GLU A 8 13.82 2.85 1.49
CA GLU A 8 12.96 3.86 2.14
C GLU A 8 12.23 4.74 1.10
N ARG A 9 12.90 5.14 0.02
CA ARG A 9 12.27 5.91 -1.07
C ARG A 9 11.23 5.09 -1.83
N TYR A 10 11.50 3.79 -2.02
CA TYR A 10 10.56 2.85 -2.62
C TYR A 10 9.33 2.65 -1.74
N ASP A 11 9.52 2.36 -0.45
CA ASP A 11 8.45 2.15 0.53
C ASP A 11 7.58 3.40 0.67
N LYS A 12 8.17 4.60 0.66
CA LYS A 12 7.41 5.85 0.70
C LYS A 12 6.52 6.04 -0.53
N ARG A 13 7.03 5.75 -1.73
CA ARG A 13 6.25 5.85 -2.98
C ARG A 13 5.13 4.81 -3.01
N ASN A 14 5.43 3.57 -2.66
CA ASN A 14 4.44 2.50 -2.56
C ASN A 14 3.36 2.82 -1.53
N GLY A 15 3.76 3.21 -0.31
CA GLY A 15 2.83 3.56 0.76
C GLY A 15 1.89 4.70 0.35
N THR A 16 2.43 5.73 -0.30
CA THR A 16 1.63 6.86 -0.80
C THR A 16 0.62 6.41 -1.86
N ALA A 17 1.04 5.55 -2.79
CA ALA A 17 0.16 5.00 -3.83
C ALA A 17 -0.95 4.12 -3.25
N ILE A 18 -0.62 3.24 -2.30
CA ILE A 18 -1.60 2.41 -1.57
C ILE A 18 -2.63 3.29 -0.87
N ARG A 19 -2.18 4.32 -0.16
CA ARG A 19 -3.05 5.28 0.52
C ARG A 19 -3.99 5.99 -0.46
N ALA A 20 -3.46 6.47 -1.58
CA ALA A 20 -4.25 7.16 -2.59
C ALA A 20 -5.35 6.26 -3.16
N ILE A 21 -5.05 4.99 -3.45
CA ILE A 21 -6.03 4.01 -3.93
C ILE A 21 -7.09 3.74 -2.85
N ARG A 22 -6.67 3.54 -1.60
CA ARG A 22 -7.60 3.32 -0.48
C ARG A 22 -8.58 4.48 -0.34
N GLU A 23 -8.06 5.71 -0.29
CA GLU A 23 -8.85 6.93 -0.14
C GLU A 23 -9.76 7.19 -1.34
N ALA A 24 -9.29 6.94 -2.57
CA ALA A 24 -10.10 7.07 -3.78
C ALA A 24 -11.28 6.10 -3.82
N HIS A 25 -11.17 4.95 -3.16
CA HIS A 25 -12.26 3.98 -2.99
C HIS A 25 -13.15 4.27 -1.75
N GLY A 26 -12.88 5.35 -1.00
CA GLY A 26 -13.66 5.72 0.17
C GLY A 26 -13.45 4.82 1.39
N LEU A 27 -12.45 3.92 1.36
CA LEU A 27 -12.15 3.03 2.47
C LEU A 27 -11.35 3.77 3.55
N LYS A 28 -11.74 3.60 4.81
CA LYS A 28 -10.93 4.02 5.96
C LYS A 28 -9.95 2.90 6.33
N GLN A 29 -8.95 3.20 7.14
CA GLN A 29 -8.00 2.19 7.62
C GLN A 29 -8.68 1.02 8.37
N PRO A 30 -9.69 1.26 9.23
CA PRO A 30 -10.43 0.18 9.90
C PRO A 30 -11.23 -0.72 8.95
N ASP A 31 -11.51 -0.24 7.74
CA ASP A 31 -12.30 -0.98 6.75
C ASP A 31 -11.46 -2.04 6.01
N VAL A 32 -10.17 -2.18 6.34
CA VAL A 32 -9.26 -3.18 5.76
C VAL A 32 -9.10 -4.36 6.72
N PRO A 33 -9.91 -5.43 6.58
CA PRO A 33 -9.86 -6.56 7.51
C PRO A 33 -8.55 -7.34 7.37
N GLY A 34 -8.05 -7.88 8.49
CA GLY A 34 -6.82 -8.68 8.51
C GLY A 34 -5.53 -7.88 8.67
N ILE A 35 -5.63 -6.56 8.82
CA ILE A 35 -4.52 -5.67 9.18
C ILE A 35 -4.99 -4.66 10.23
N THR A 36 -4.11 -4.26 11.15
CA THR A 36 -4.43 -3.20 12.12
C THR A 36 -4.25 -1.82 11.50
N ASP A 37 -5.04 -0.84 11.94
CA ASP A 37 -4.91 0.56 11.51
C ASP A 37 -3.48 1.08 11.63
N ARG A 38 -2.81 0.73 12.74
CA ARG A 38 -1.42 1.13 12.99
C ARG A 38 -0.46 0.54 11.97
N GLN A 39 -0.62 -0.73 11.62
CA GLN A 39 0.22 -1.40 10.63
C GLN A 39 -0.03 -0.82 9.25
N LEU A 40 -1.30 -0.65 8.86
CA LEU A 40 -1.66 -0.04 7.58
C LEU A 40 -1.12 1.39 7.46
N ARG A 41 -1.28 2.20 8.52
CA ARG A 41 -0.72 3.56 8.57
C ARG A 41 0.80 3.58 8.39
N ARG A 42 1.53 2.66 9.02
CA ARG A 42 3.00 2.58 8.85
C ARG A 42 3.41 2.23 7.42
N VAL A 43 2.67 1.32 6.78
CA VAL A 43 2.87 0.97 5.37
C VAL A 43 2.58 2.18 4.49
N GLU A 44 1.46 2.86 4.70
CA GLU A 44 1.08 4.06 3.94
C GLU A 44 2.07 5.22 4.07
N LEU A 45 2.73 5.34 5.21
CA LEU A 45 3.77 6.34 5.45
C LEU A 45 5.16 5.92 4.95
N GLY A 46 5.32 4.70 4.41
CA GLY A 46 6.61 4.15 4.01
C GLY A 46 7.56 3.85 5.17
N GLN A 47 7.03 3.76 6.39
CA GLN A 47 7.80 3.40 7.59
C GLN A 47 8.00 1.88 7.70
N GLN A 48 7.21 1.11 6.94
CA GLN A 48 7.29 -0.33 6.83
C GLN A 48 6.96 -0.73 5.40
N SER A 49 7.66 -1.72 4.85
CA SER A 49 7.36 -2.25 3.53
C SER A 49 6.00 -2.96 3.51
N ALA A 50 5.27 -2.83 2.39
CA ALA A 50 4.02 -3.56 2.19
C ALA A 50 4.32 -5.05 2.01
N THR A 51 3.89 -5.87 2.97
CA THR A 51 4.04 -7.33 2.86
C THR A 51 2.96 -7.93 1.97
N LYS A 52 3.17 -9.17 1.50
CA LYS A 52 2.16 -9.91 0.74
C LYS A 52 0.80 -9.94 1.46
N GLY A 53 0.79 -10.24 2.76
CA GLY A 53 -0.45 -10.26 3.54
C GLY A 53 -1.15 -8.90 3.65
N THR A 54 -0.38 -7.80 3.71
CA THR A 54 -0.97 -6.45 3.63
C THR A 54 -1.62 -6.19 2.28
N LEU A 55 -0.95 -6.57 1.19
CA LEU A 55 -1.49 -6.41 -0.17
C LEU A 55 -2.73 -7.28 -0.40
N GLU A 56 -2.77 -8.49 0.15
CA GLU A 56 -3.94 -9.38 0.11
C GLU A 56 -5.11 -8.81 0.91
N ALA A 57 -4.87 -8.26 2.11
CA ALA A 57 -5.89 -7.62 2.93
C ALA A 57 -6.51 -6.41 2.21
N LEU A 58 -5.68 -5.57 1.57
CA LEU A 58 -6.12 -4.45 0.77
C LEU A 58 -6.89 -4.91 -0.47
N ALA A 59 -6.37 -5.88 -1.22
CA ALA A 59 -7.05 -6.44 -2.39
C ALA A 59 -8.47 -6.94 -2.02
N LYS A 60 -8.58 -7.68 -0.91
CA LYS A 60 -9.86 -8.15 -0.39
C LYS A 60 -10.79 -7.01 0.00
N ALA A 61 -10.30 -5.97 0.68
CA ALA A 61 -11.09 -4.79 1.04
C ALA A 61 -11.60 -4.04 -0.21
N HIS A 62 -10.85 -4.08 -1.30
CA HIS A 62 -11.22 -3.52 -2.60
C HIS A 62 -12.06 -4.46 -3.48
N SER A 63 -12.36 -5.68 -3.03
CA SER A 63 -12.99 -6.73 -3.85
C SER A 63 -12.24 -7.02 -5.15
N LEU A 64 -10.91 -7.00 -5.09
CA LEU A 64 -10.00 -7.28 -6.19
C LEU A 64 -9.18 -8.55 -5.92
N SER A 65 -8.66 -9.15 -6.98
CA SER A 65 -7.55 -10.09 -6.84
C SER A 65 -6.27 -9.38 -6.38
N LEU A 66 -5.34 -10.14 -5.81
CA LEU A 66 -4.01 -9.61 -5.44
C LEU A 66 -3.29 -9.01 -6.66
N GLU A 67 -3.38 -9.67 -7.82
CA GLU A 67 -2.74 -9.23 -9.05
C GLU A 67 -3.28 -7.88 -9.53
N GLU A 68 -4.61 -7.72 -9.61
CA GLU A 68 -5.24 -6.46 -10.00
C GLU A 68 -4.89 -5.34 -9.02
N HIS A 69 -4.85 -5.64 -7.72
CA HIS A 69 -4.49 -4.65 -6.71
C HIS A 69 -3.03 -4.19 -6.87
N VAL A 70 -2.09 -5.13 -7.06
CA VAL A 70 -0.68 -4.82 -7.30
C VAL A 70 -0.50 -4.03 -8.59
N GLU A 71 -1.23 -4.35 -9.66
CA GLU A 71 -1.18 -3.60 -10.91
C GLU A 71 -1.66 -2.15 -10.71
N ARG A 72 -2.75 -1.93 -9.96
CA ARG A 72 -3.23 -0.59 -9.62
C ARG A 72 -2.20 0.18 -8.81
N VAL A 73 -1.59 -0.43 -7.80
CA VAL A 73 -0.51 0.19 -7.02
C VAL A 73 0.66 0.56 -7.93
N ALA A 74 1.09 -0.33 -8.82
CA ALA A 74 2.19 -0.04 -9.76
C ALA A 74 1.86 1.12 -10.70
N LYS A 75 0.62 1.23 -11.19
CA LYS A 75 0.14 2.38 -11.98
C LYS A 75 0.15 3.67 -11.16
N ALA A 76 -0.37 3.62 -9.93
CA ALA A 76 -0.41 4.78 -9.03
C ALA A 76 1.00 5.26 -8.63
N VAL A 77 1.96 4.36 -8.39
CA VAL A 77 3.36 4.72 -8.10
C VAL A 77 3.98 5.52 -9.24
N ARG A 78 3.68 5.17 -10.50
CA ARG A 78 4.16 5.92 -11.67
C ARG A 78 3.53 7.32 -11.76
N ALA A 79 2.31 7.48 -11.27
CA ALA A 79 1.61 8.77 -11.25
C ALA A 79 2.07 9.69 -10.09
N VAL A 80 2.62 9.13 -9.02
CA VAL A 80 3.14 9.85 -7.84
C VAL A 80 4.65 10.16 -7.96
N ALA A 81 5.32 9.64 -9.00
CA ALA A 81 6.78 9.71 -9.19
C ALA A 81 7.27 11.09 -9.65
#